data_AF-N1V256-F1
#
_entry.id   AF-N1V256-F1
#
_cell.length_a   1.000
_cell.length_b   1.000
_cell.length_c   1.000
_cell.angle_alpha   90.00
_cell.angle_beta   90.00
_cell.angle_gamma   90.00
#
_symmetry.space_group_name_H-M   'P 1'
#
loop_
_entity.id
_entity.type
_entity.pdbx_description
1 polymer ?
#
loop_
_entity_poly.entity_id
_entity_poly.type
_entity_poly.pdbx_seq_one_letter_code
_entity_poly.pdbx_strand_id
1 'polypeptide(L)'
;MPAHISGQLTLVSREIFDTFQEELQDPGICYRYLLDYLRMWDWRYLRLSRAVRAGDAETAMDAILSANSSARMVGALRLAALAAEFEQRLKEGGIPAVVPLLGGIAMCGQLTMAEIRRNLPINDDGDRAHDGTEDIAAATAKPQTPGLSKTAERVFNALAIHLPFRLEPGH
;
A
#
# COMPACT_ATOMS: atom_id res chain seq x y z
N MET A 1 -20.67 8.98 -13.87
CA MET A 1 -19.88 7.81 -14.30
C MET A 1 -20.00 6.73 -13.22
N PRO A 2 -20.19 5.43 -13.57
CA PRO A 2 -20.89 4.51 -12.69
C PRO A 2 -19.99 3.96 -11.58
N ALA A 3 -20.37 4.20 -10.33
CA ALA A 3 -19.79 3.61 -9.11
C ALA A 3 -19.95 2.07 -9.01
N HIS A 4 -20.36 1.39 -10.09
CA HIS A 4 -20.70 -0.04 -10.10
C HIS A 4 -19.50 -0.96 -10.44
N ILE A 5 -18.44 -0.46 -11.08
CA ILE A 5 -17.32 -1.32 -11.53
C ILE A 5 -16.43 -1.73 -10.36
N SER A 6 -16.17 -0.82 -9.41
CA SER A 6 -15.30 -1.10 -8.26
C SER A 6 -15.83 -2.23 -7.37
N GLY A 7 -17.15 -2.44 -7.28
CA GLY A 7 -17.72 -3.54 -6.48
C GLY A 7 -17.46 -4.95 -7.05
N GLN A 8 -17.15 -5.04 -8.35
CA GLN A 8 -16.98 -6.29 -9.09
C GLN A 8 -15.51 -6.67 -9.30
N LEU A 9 -14.58 -5.74 -9.03
CA LEU A 9 -13.15 -6.01 -9.09
C LEU A 9 -12.74 -6.96 -7.97
N THR A 10 -11.77 -7.83 -8.28
CA THR A 10 -11.14 -8.69 -7.28
C THR A 10 -10.43 -7.84 -6.24
N LEU A 11 -10.49 -8.29 -4.98
CA LEU A 11 -9.78 -7.62 -3.89
C LEU A 11 -8.26 -7.67 -4.09
N VAL A 12 -7.78 -8.78 -4.65
CA VAL A 12 -6.39 -9.04 -5.06
C VAL A 12 -6.45 -9.86 -6.35
N SER A 13 -5.75 -9.42 -7.40
CA SER A 13 -5.57 -10.18 -8.64
C SER A 13 -4.42 -11.16 -8.47
N ARG A 14 -4.70 -12.44 -8.69
CA ARG A 14 -3.67 -13.48 -8.61
C ARG A 14 -2.63 -13.37 -9.73
N GLU A 15 -3.06 -13.04 -10.93
CA GLU A 15 -2.15 -12.85 -12.08
C GLU A 15 -1.10 -11.76 -11.80
N ILE A 16 -1.52 -10.60 -11.31
CA ILE A 16 -0.60 -9.49 -10.98
C ILE A 16 0.31 -9.87 -9.82
N PHE A 17 -0.23 -10.61 -8.84
CA PHE A 17 0.56 -11.09 -7.72
C PHE A 17 1.63 -12.10 -8.18
N ASP A 18 1.29 -13.04 -9.06
CA ASP A 18 2.23 -14.01 -9.62
C ASP A 18 3.31 -13.28 -10.46
N THR A 19 2.93 -12.32 -11.30
CA THR A 19 3.91 -11.47 -12.02
C THR A 19 4.81 -10.68 -11.06
N PHE A 20 4.26 -10.12 -9.99
CA PHE A 20 5.05 -9.42 -8.97
C PHE A 20 6.06 -10.35 -8.27
N GLN A 21 5.69 -11.61 -8.02
CA GLN A 21 6.61 -12.62 -7.50
C GLN A 21 7.72 -12.97 -8.51
N GLU A 22 7.36 -13.13 -9.79
CA GLU A 22 8.31 -13.43 -10.86
C GLU A 22 9.32 -12.29 -11.08
N GLU A 23 8.85 -11.03 -11.09
CA GLU A 23 9.68 -9.84 -11.28
C GLU A 23 10.70 -9.64 -10.15
N LEU A 24 10.34 -9.96 -8.90
CA LEU A 24 11.23 -9.81 -7.76
C LEU A 24 12.31 -10.89 -7.67
N GLN A 25 12.17 -12.01 -8.39
CA GLN A 25 13.11 -13.15 -8.47
C GLN A 25 13.53 -13.79 -7.12
N ASP A 26 13.06 -13.26 -5.99
CA ASP A 26 13.32 -13.71 -4.62
C ASP A 26 12.00 -13.73 -3.82
N PRO A 27 11.48 -14.93 -3.47
CA PRO A 27 10.26 -15.08 -2.67
C PRO A 27 10.31 -14.36 -1.31
N GLY A 28 11.48 -14.26 -0.69
CA GLY A 28 11.68 -13.58 0.59
C GLY A 28 11.52 -12.07 0.48
N ILE A 29 11.89 -11.47 -0.65
CA ILE A 29 11.67 -10.04 -0.92
C ILE A 29 10.18 -9.76 -1.12
N CYS A 30 9.48 -10.58 -1.92
CA CYS A 30 8.04 -10.46 -2.11
C CYS A 30 7.29 -10.60 -0.78
N TYR A 31 7.61 -11.61 0.02
CA TYR A 31 6.99 -11.83 1.33
C TYR A 31 7.18 -10.63 2.26
N ARG A 32 8.41 -10.10 2.35
CA ARG A 32 8.72 -8.93 3.18
C ARG A 32 7.94 -7.70 2.72
N TYR A 33 7.84 -7.48 1.40
CA TYR A 33 7.07 -6.38 0.84
C TYR A 33 5.59 -6.47 1.23
N LEU A 34 4.98 -7.66 1.14
CA LEU A 34 3.58 -7.87 1.51
C LEU A 34 3.36 -7.65 3.01
N LEU A 35 4.27 -8.09 3.87
CA LEU A 35 4.22 -7.81 5.31
C LEU A 35 4.29 -6.31 5.60
N ASP A 36 5.20 -5.59 4.92
CA ASP A 36 5.32 -4.15 5.08
C ASP A 36 4.07 -3.42 4.57
N TYR A 37 3.51 -3.85 3.44
CA TYR A 37 2.24 -3.36 2.91
C TYR A 37 1.09 -3.51 3.92
N LEU A 38 0.96 -4.70 4.52
CA LEU A 38 -0.04 -5.00 5.56
C LEU A 38 0.13 -4.10 6.80
N ARG A 39 1.37 -3.88 7.25
CA ARG A 39 1.67 -3.06 8.44
C ARG A 39 1.38 -1.58 8.23
N MET A 40 1.56 -1.07 7.00
CA MET A 40 1.38 0.35 6.70
C MET A 40 -0.07 0.76 6.50
N TRP A 41 -0.99 -0.17 6.23
CA TRP A 41 -2.38 0.14 5.87
C TRP A 41 -3.07 1.05 6.89
N ASP A 42 -3.07 0.66 8.16
CA ASP A 42 -3.81 1.39 9.21
C ASP A 42 -3.29 2.83 9.36
N TRP A 43 -1.96 3.00 9.26
CA TRP A 43 -1.34 4.32 9.28
C TRP A 43 -1.70 5.16 8.05
N ARG A 44 -1.68 4.57 6.85
CA ARG A 44 -2.05 5.27 5.61
C ARG A 44 -3.51 5.73 5.61
N TYR A 45 -4.42 4.85 6.04
CA TYR A 45 -5.82 5.20 6.18
C TYR A 45 -6.04 6.27 7.26
N LEU A 46 -5.32 6.19 8.38
CA LEU A 46 -5.38 7.22 9.41
C LEU A 46 -4.90 8.58 8.89
N ARG A 47 -3.79 8.62 8.12
CA ARG A 47 -3.28 9.84 7.49
C ARG A 47 -4.30 10.45 6.52
N LEU A 48 -4.88 9.63 5.63
CA LEU A 48 -5.92 10.04 4.69
C LEU A 48 -7.14 10.61 5.41
N SER A 49 -7.69 9.86 6.38
CA SER A 49 -8.90 10.26 7.09
C SER A 49 -8.70 11.54 7.92
N ARG A 50 -7.50 11.77 8.48
CA ARG A 50 -7.14 13.01 9.16
C ARG A 50 -7.08 14.19 8.19
N ALA A 51 -6.43 14.03 7.04
CA ALA A 51 -6.34 15.08 6.03
C ALA A 51 -7.73 15.51 5.55
N VAL A 52 -8.61 14.54 5.27
CA VAL A 52 -9.99 14.83 4.85
C VAL A 52 -10.78 15.56 5.95
N ARG A 53 -10.64 15.15 7.22
CA ARG A 53 -11.30 15.84 8.34
C ARG A 53 -10.76 17.25 8.58
N ALA A 54 -9.48 17.48 8.28
CA ALA A 54 -8.84 18.79 8.41
C ALA A 54 -9.15 19.73 7.23
N GLY A 55 -9.80 19.24 6.17
CA GLY A 55 -10.01 20.03 4.95
C GLY A 55 -8.74 20.17 4.09
N ASP A 56 -7.72 19.37 4.35
CA ASP A 56 -6.42 19.44 3.69
C ASP A 56 -6.42 18.58 2.42
N ALA A 57 -6.73 19.22 1.28
CA ALA A 57 -6.81 18.56 -0.01
C ALA A 57 -5.45 18.10 -0.53
N GLU A 58 -4.38 18.83 -0.24
CA GLU A 58 -3.02 18.48 -0.69
C GLU A 58 -2.52 17.22 0.01
N THR A 59 -2.62 17.17 1.33
CA THR A 59 -2.24 15.98 2.10
C THR A 59 -3.16 14.79 1.79
N ALA A 60 -4.45 15.03 1.54
CA ALA A 60 -5.37 13.97 1.13
C ALA A 60 -5.01 13.39 -0.24
N MET A 61 -4.58 14.23 -1.18
CA MET A 61 -4.12 13.82 -2.50
C MET A 61 -2.82 13.00 -2.41
N ASP A 62 -1.83 13.45 -1.67
CA ASP A 62 -0.59 12.71 -1.46
C ASP A 62 -0.86 11.33 -0.83
N ALA A 63 -1.68 11.29 0.21
CA ALA A 63 -2.03 10.05 0.90
C ALA A 63 -2.75 9.05 -0.02
N ILE A 64 -3.69 9.50 -0.86
CA ILE A 64 -4.45 8.60 -1.74
C ILE A 64 -3.61 8.09 -2.91
N LEU A 65 -2.73 8.92 -3.48
CA LEU A 65 -1.82 8.52 -4.55
C LEU A 65 -0.81 7.46 -4.08
N SER A 66 -0.27 7.64 -2.87
CA SER A 66 0.59 6.65 -2.22
C SER A 66 -0.11 5.30 -2.01
N ALA A 67 -1.38 5.34 -1.55
CA ALA A 67 -2.19 4.15 -1.39
C ALA A 67 -2.51 3.46 -2.75
N ASN A 68 -2.81 4.24 -3.80
CA ASN A 68 -3.10 3.72 -5.14
C ASN A 68 -1.91 2.98 -5.74
N SER A 69 -0.74 3.64 -5.79
CA SER A 69 0.48 3.06 -6.36
C SER A 69 0.84 1.73 -5.70
N SER A 70 0.81 1.70 -4.36
CA SER A 70 1.09 0.47 -3.62
C SER A 70 0.02 -0.60 -3.72
N ALA A 71 -1.26 -0.24 -3.86
CA ALA A 71 -2.32 -1.21 -4.13
C ALA A 71 -2.12 -1.91 -5.48
N ARG A 72 -1.73 -1.19 -6.53
CA ARG A 72 -1.51 -1.78 -7.86
C ARG A 72 -0.36 -2.79 -7.86
N MET A 73 0.72 -2.51 -7.13
CA MET A 73 1.89 -3.41 -7.03
C MET A 73 1.52 -4.78 -6.45
N VAL A 74 0.63 -4.82 -5.45
CA VAL A 74 0.18 -6.08 -4.84
C VAL A 74 -1.06 -6.67 -5.50
N GLY A 75 -1.47 -6.13 -6.65
CA GLY A 75 -2.67 -6.57 -7.36
C GLY A 75 -3.99 -6.21 -6.67
N ALA A 76 -4.01 -5.28 -5.71
CA ALA A 76 -5.21 -4.85 -5.01
C ALA A 76 -6.10 -3.91 -5.87
N LEU A 77 -6.65 -4.47 -6.95
CA LEU A 77 -7.33 -3.74 -8.03
C LEU A 77 -8.53 -2.93 -7.53
N ARG A 78 -9.34 -3.52 -6.65
CA ARG A 78 -10.52 -2.82 -6.11
C ARG A 78 -10.14 -1.59 -5.28
N LEU A 79 -9.10 -1.71 -4.45
CA LEU A 79 -8.61 -0.60 -3.64
C LEU A 79 -7.97 0.49 -4.52
N ALA A 80 -7.21 0.10 -5.54
CA ALA A 80 -6.65 1.02 -6.53
C ALA A 80 -7.75 1.79 -7.29
N ALA A 81 -8.84 1.12 -7.68
CA ALA A 81 -9.97 1.76 -8.36
C ALA A 81 -10.70 2.77 -7.45
N LEU A 82 -10.95 2.42 -6.18
CA LEU A 82 -11.53 3.37 -5.22
C LEU A 82 -10.60 4.55 -4.94
N ALA A 83 -9.29 4.33 -4.91
CA ALA A 83 -8.31 5.39 -4.76
C ALA A 83 -8.31 6.35 -5.96
N ALA A 84 -8.43 5.83 -7.18
CA ALA A 84 -8.57 6.63 -8.39
C ALA A 84 -9.89 7.42 -8.43
N GLU A 85 -11.01 6.83 -7.98
CA GLU A 85 -12.27 7.55 -7.84
C GLU A 85 -12.15 8.69 -6.83
N PHE A 86 -11.51 8.45 -5.69
CA PHE A 86 -11.26 9.48 -4.68
C PHE A 86 -10.41 10.62 -5.25
N GLU A 87 -9.33 10.31 -5.96
CA GLU A 87 -8.49 11.31 -6.63
C GLU A 87 -9.32 12.18 -7.58
N GLN A 88 -10.14 11.56 -8.44
CA GLN A 88 -10.97 12.29 -9.40
C GLN A 88 -11.98 13.20 -8.69
N ARG A 89 -12.69 12.68 -7.68
CA ARG A 89 -13.68 13.48 -6.93
C ARG A 89 -13.05 14.61 -6.13
N LEU A 90 -11.83 14.42 -5.63
CA LEU A 90 -11.08 15.48 -4.94
C LEU A 90 -10.73 16.61 -5.90
N LYS A 91 -10.32 16.29 -7.14
CA LYS A 91 -10.01 17.29 -8.18
C LYS A 91 -11.25 18.05 -8.64
N GLU A 92 -12.38 17.38 -8.80
CA GLU A 92 -13.61 17.98 -9.34
C GLU A 92 -14.44 18.74 -8.30
N GLY A 93 -14.48 18.24 -7.06
CA GLY A 93 -15.41 18.73 -6.03
C GLY A 93 -14.79 18.99 -4.65
N GLY A 94 -13.46 18.90 -4.55
CA GLY A 94 -12.73 19.16 -3.30
C GLY A 94 -13.08 18.16 -2.18
N ILE A 95 -12.77 18.56 -0.95
CA ILE A 95 -12.96 17.74 0.26
C ILE A 95 -14.41 17.25 0.43
N PRO A 96 -15.46 18.08 0.26
CA PRO A 96 -16.83 17.61 0.46
C PRO A 96 -17.22 16.43 -0.45
N ALA A 97 -16.66 16.36 -1.66
CA ALA A 97 -16.96 15.31 -2.62
C ALA A 97 -16.35 13.94 -2.25
N VAL A 98 -15.32 13.92 -1.38
CA VAL A 98 -14.61 12.68 -1.01
C VAL A 98 -14.92 12.16 0.39
N VAL A 99 -15.53 12.98 1.25
CA VAL A 99 -15.98 12.55 2.60
C VAL A 99 -16.82 11.25 2.55
N PRO A 100 -17.79 11.09 1.62
CA PRO A 100 -18.59 9.86 1.56
C PRO A 100 -17.80 8.61 1.16
N LEU A 101 -16.64 8.77 0.51
CA LEU A 101 -15.82 7.65 0.02
C LEU A 101 -14.96 7.01 1.13
N LEU A 102 -14.69 7.72 2.23
CA LEU A 102 -13.79 7.24 3.29
C LEU A 102 -14.22 5.88 3.86
N GLY A 103 -15.51 5.68 4.10
CA GLY A 103 -16.04 4.41 4.61
C GLY A 103 -15.82 3.25 3.63
N GLY A 104 -16.01 3.51 2.34
CA GLY A 104 -15.77 2.54 1.27
C GLY A 104 -14.30 2.15 1.15
N ILE A 105 -13.40 3.12 1.23
CA ILE A 105 -11.94 2.90 1.21
C ILE A 105 -11.49 2.10 2.44
N ALA A 106 -12.01 2.44 3.63
CA ALA A 106 -11.68 1.73 4.87
C ALA A 106 -12.06 0.24 4.76
N MET A 107 -13.31 -0.03 4.38
CA MET A 107 -13.84 -1.37 4.24
C MET A 107 -13.07 -2.16 3.17
N CYS A 108 -12.88 -1.57 1.99
CA CYS A 108 -12.17 -2.23 0.90
C CYS A 108 -10.73 -2.57 1.31
N GLY A 109 -10.01 -1.64 1.95
CA GLY A 109 -8.65 -1.91 2.38
C GLY A 109 -8.59 -2.99 3.46
N GLN A 110 -9.50 -3.00 4.45
CA GLN A 110 -9.57 -4.10 5.43
C GLN A 110 -9.79 -5.46 4.77
N LEU A 111 -10.70 -5.54 3.80
CA LEU A 111 -10.96 -6.77 3.03
C LEU A 111 -9.74 -7.18 2.19
N THR A 112 -9.08 -6.24 1.53
CA THR A 112 -7.83 -6.47 0.78
C THR A 112 -6.73 -7.00 1.70
N MET A 113 -6.49 -6.38 2.86
CA MET A 113 -5.45 -6.85 3.80
C MET A 113 -5.76 -8.25 4.34
N ALA A 114 -7.03 -8.56 4.61
CA ALA A 114 -7.45 -9.91 4.99
C ALA A 114 -7.20 -10.92 3.87
N GLU A 115 -7.46 -10.54 2.62
CA GLU A 115 -7.23 -11.40 1.45
C GLU A 115 -5.74 -11.64 1.20
N ILE A 116 -4.90 -10.60 1.29
CA ILE A 116 -3.44 -10.75 1.19
C ILE A 116 -2.93 -11.69 2.29
N ARG A 117 -3.39 -11.54 3.54
CA ARG A 117 -2.99 -12.42 4.65
C ARG A 117 -3.36 -13.89 4.42
N ARG A 118 -4.49 -14.16 3.78
CA ARG A 118 -4.89 -15.54 3.44
C ARG A 118 -4.02 -16.15 2.34
N ASN A 119 -3.52 -15.32 1.44
CA ASN A 119 -2.72 -15.75 0.29
C ASN A 119 -1.21 -15.56 0.49
N LEU A 120 -0.76 -15.12 1.68
CA LEU A 120 0.67 -15.06 1.99
C LEU A 120 1.25 -16.47 1.86
N PRO A 121 2.33 -16.66 1.08
CA PRO A 121 3.02 -17.93 1.06
C PRO A 121 3.51 -18.25 2.47
N ILE A 122 3.26 -19.49 2.92
CA ILE A 122 3.88 -20.02 4.13
C ILE A 122 5.36 -20.14 3.80
N ASN A 123 6.22 -19.42 4.53
CA ASN A 123 7.66 -19.64 4.42
C ASN A 123 7.98 -21.03 4.97
N ASP A 124 8.18 -22.01 4.10
CA ASP A 124 8.75 -23.32 4.47
C ASP A 124 10.29 -23.23 4.66
N ASP A 125 10.91 -22.07 4.44
CA ASP A 125 12.35 -21.86 4.64
C ASP A 125 12.75 -21.53 6.09
N GLY A 126 11.90 -21.89 7.04
CA GLY A 126 12.13 -21.75 8.47
C GLY A 126 13.04 -22.80 9.09
N ASP A 127 13.98 -23.44 8.37
CA ASP A 127 15.10 -24.17 9.00
C ASP A 127 16.27 -24.49 8.05
N ARG A 128 16.88 -23.47 7.42
CA ARG A 128 18.32 -23.57 7.10
C ARG A 128 19.03 -22.32 7.61
N ALA A 129 19.69 -22.52 8.75
CA ALA A 129 20.62 -21.63 9.40
C ALA A 129 21.45 -20.79 8.41
N HIS A 130 21.33 -19.47 8.54
CA HIS A 130 22.52 -18.63 8.43
C HIS A 130 23.14 -18.58 9.83
N ASP A 131 24.09 -19.50 10.05
CA ASP A 131 25.09 -19.39 11.11
C ASP A 131 25.83 -18.06 10.95
N GLY A 132 25.88 -17.31 12.05
CA GLY A 132 26.23 -15.91 12.10
C GLY A 132 25.98 -15.38 13.49
N THR A 133 26.70 -15.94 14.45
CA THR A 133 26.88 -15.45 15.82
C THR A 133 27.00 -13.92 15.84
N GLU A 134 26.05 -13.21 16.46
CA GLU A 134 26.32 -11.88 17.01
C GLU A 134 25.34 -11.54 18.14
N ASP A 135 25.92 -11.01 19.21
CA ASP A 135 25.43 -10.87 20.57
C ASP A 135 24.05 -10.23 20.75
N ILE A 136 23.25 -10.87 21.61
CA ILE A 136 22.03 -10.28 22.21
C ILE A 136 22.40 -9.36 23.37
N ALA A 137 22.67 -8.09 23.07
CA ALA A 137 22.59 -7.02 24.06
C ALA A 137 21.20 -6.39 24.06
N ALA A 138 20.53 -6.48 25.22
CA ALA A 138 19.23 -5.91 25.50
C ALA A 138 19.21 -4.39 25.27
N ALA A 139 18.25 -3.90 24.47
CA ALA A 139 17.91 -2.49 24.42
C ALA A 139 16.40 -2.31 24.25
N THR A 140 15.78 -1.84 25.33
CA THR A 140 14.45 -1.23 25.36
C THR A 140 14.35 -0.10 24.33
N ALA A 141 13.47 -0.23 23.32
CA ALA A 141 13.24 0.81 22.33
C ALA A 141 11.75 1.16 22.21
N LYS A 142 11.45 2.46 22.32
CA LYS A 142 10.19 3.14 21.96
C LYS A 142 9.67 2.69 20.58
N PRO A 143 8.36 2.81 20.29
CA PRO A 143 7.83 2.57 18.95
C PRO A 143 8.43 3.60 17.97
N GLN A 144 9.50 3.20 17.29
CA GLN A 144 10.02 3.88 16.12
C GLN A 144 9.06 3.59 14.97
N THR A 145 8.60 4.64 14.29
CA THR A 145 7.97 4.53 12.98
C THR A 145 8.89 3.68 12.09
N PRO A 146 8.45 2.50 11.61
CA PRO A 146 9.26 1.73 10.69
C PRO A 146 9.28 2.51 9.38
N GLY A 147 10.39 3.22 9.13
CA GLY A 147 10.70 3.64 7.77
C GLY A 147 10.70 2.39 6.90
N LEU A 148 10.14 2.52 5.69
CA LEU A 148 10.28 1.50 4.66
C LEU A 148 11.75 1.04 4.63
N SER A 149 11.98 -0.27 4.68
CA SER A 149 13.33 -0.82 4.52
C SER A 149 13.97 -0.20 3.27
N LYS A 150 15.27 0.12 3.29
CA LYS A 150 15.99 0.68 2.13
C LYS A 150 15.77 -0.13 0.85
N THR A 151 15.47 -1.42 0.96
CA THR A 151 15.09 -2.29 -0.15
C THR A 151 13.70 -1.98 -0.70
N ALA A 152 12.71 -1.75 0.16
CA ALA A 152 11.37 -1.34 -0.23
C ALA A 152 11.36 0.08 -0.81
N GLU A 153 12.22 0.97 -0.31
CA GLU A 153 12.45 2.31 -0.87
C GLU A 153 13.07 2.25 -2.27
N ARG A 154 14.02 1.33 -2.50
CA ARG A 154 14.60 1.09 -3.82
C ARG A 154 13.61 0.50 -4.81
N VAL A 155 12.76 -0.44 -4.38
CA VAL A 155 11.69 -1.01 -5.22
C VAL A 155 10.65 0.05 -5.54
N PHE A 156 10.25 0.86 -4.55
CA PHE A 156 9.35 1.99 -4.74
C PHE A 156 9.94 3.01 -5.74
N ASN A 157 11.22 3.39 -5.60
CA ASN A 157 11.88 4.31 -6.54
C ASN A 157 12.10 3.70 -7.92
N ALA A 158 12.45 2.42 -8.02
CA ALA A 158 12.65 1.74 -9.30
C ALA A 158 11.34 1.60 -10.09
N LEU A 159 10.23 1.31 -9.41
CA LEU A 159 8.91 1.20 -10.02
C LEU A 159 8.25 2.57 -10.26
N ALA A 160 8.60 3.60 -9.48
CA ALA A 160 8.21 4.99 -9.74
C ALA A 160 8.83 5.54 -11.04
N ILE A 161 9.95 4.99 -11.52
CA ILE A 161 10.57 5.39 -12.80
C ILE A 161 9.72 4.97 -14.02
N HIS A 162 8.82 3.98 -13.89
CA HIS A 162 7.96 3.51 -14.97
C HIS A 162 6.49 3.98 -14.89
N LEU A 163 6.12 4.74 -13.86
CA LEU A 163 4.81 5.39 -13.74
C LEU A 163 4.92 6.88 -14.12
N PRO A 164 4.03 7.44 -14.95
CA PRO A 164 4.14 8.82 -15.46
C PRO A 164 3.83 9.91 -14.41
N PHE A 165 3.93 9.62 -13.11
CA PHE A 165 3.64 10.60 -12.06
C PHE A 165 4.92 10.98 -11.32
N ARG A 166 5.70 11.86 -11.96
CA ARG A 166 6.83 12.55 -11.33
C ARG A 166 6.25 13.67 -10.48
N LEU A 167 6.32 13.54 -9.16
CA LEU A 167 6.18 14.68 -8.25
C LEU A 167 7.40 15.59 -8.48
N GLU A 168 7.22 16.64 -9.27
CA GLU A 168 8.19 17.72 -9.34
C GLU A 168 8.21 18.45 -7.99
N PRO A 169 9.37 18.65 -7.35
CA PRO A 169 9.46 19.44 -6.14
C PRO A 169 9.27 20.93 -6.51
N GLY A 170 8.06 21.44 -6.29
CA GLY A 170 7.74 22.86 -6.45
C GLY A 170 8.48 23.71 -5.42
N HIS A 171 9.35 24.59 -5.92
CA HIS A 171 9.88 25.77 -5.24
C HIS A 171 8.83 26.88 -5.18
#